data_AF-A0A7C3IQ85-F1
#
_entry.id   AF-A0A7C3IQ85-F1
#
_cell.length_a   1.000
_cell.length_b   1.000
_cell.length_c   1.000
_cell.angle_alpha   90.00
_cell.angle_beta   90.00
_cell.angle_gamma   90.00
#
_symmetry.space_group_name_H-M   'P 1'
#
loop_
_entity.id
_entity.type
_entity.pdbx_description
1 polymer ?
#
loop_
_entity_poly.entity_id
_entity_poly.type
_entity_poly.pdbx_seq_one_letter_code
_entity_poly.pdbx_strand_id
1 'polypeptide(L)'
;MMTNQEKKLAGFLKIIIVLLSLYYIAIFIFISLSRINYPFELEMMEGGMLENVIRLIEGKAIYTEPGIDYIPFIYPPLYFHLSEISVKIFGESFFSLRLISLISTLIAFYIIFAFVKKETGNWIYSISSVGIFAAVFQITGFWFDLARVDSLFLMFLLSTIYFLRFYDNYIGLFLSAVLALLAFLTKQTMMIIILPIILYLLINYKLRAFIFILPFLTGTIISTLWINHNTNGWYMFWMFELPASHEWNFKYLLSFWSYDVFKHTSIMFLFSLIWFIYLLKENDKKTITFYVALMLGIISAAWSQRLHLGGFVNANIPFYAIFSLTFLVGLNSISKKIEIISVNKNTIMIIFFIIIICQLLALNYNPLKAIPTKEDLIAGRKIIEKIKKIDGEIFIPNHNYLLRLAGKKTYAHWVGFLDLMISKSPWKQRLEKDIEQKFSSAFFKAIIVNDDFSYHFLEKYYVKKEAIFDNQVFMTISQKARPQYIYIPKK
;
A
#
# COMPACT_ATOMS: atom_id res chain seq x y z
N MET A 1 -10.39 41.27 -21.18
CA MET A 1 -9.92 40.21 -22.11
C MET A 1 -8.47 39.90 -21.79
N MET A 2 -8.01 38.64 -21.92
CA MET A 2 -6.58 38.32 -21.73
C MET A 2 -5.72 39.13 -22.67
N THR A 3 -4.65 39.72 -22.15
CA THR A 3 -3.60 40.25 -23.02
C THR A 3 -2.95 39.10 -23.80
N ASN A 4 -2.38 39.38 -24.97
CA ASN A 4 -1.66 38.35 -25.73
C ASN A 4 -0.49 37.75 -24.92
N GLN A 5 0.11 38.52 -24.02
CA GLN A 5 1.17 38.05 -23.13
C GLN A 5 0.64 37.05 -22.08
N GLU A 6 -0.49 37.35 -21.44
CA GLU A 6 -1.12 36.44 -20.47
C GLU A 6 -1.54 35.11 -21.13
N LYS A 7 -2.06 35.15 -22.37
CA LYS A 7 -2.42 33.93 -23.12
C LYS A 7 -1.21 33.05 -23.38
N LYS A 8 -0.11 33.66 -23.84
CA LYS A 8 1.15 32.96 -24.09
C LYS A 8 1.71 32.36 -22.80
N LEU A 9 1.71 33.11 -21.70
CA LEU A 9 2.18 32.62 -20.40
C LEU A 9 1.33 31.46 -19.88
N ALA A 10 0.00 31.58 -19.89
CA ALA A 10 -0.88 30.50 -19.47
C ALA A 10 -0.73 29.23 -20.33
N GLY A 11 -0.55 29.38 -21.65
CA GLY A 11 -0.24 28.28 -22.55
C GLY A 11 1.08 27.59 -22.21
N PHE A 12 2.13 28.37 -21.97
CA PHE A 12 3.44 27.88 -21.55
C PHE A 12 3.39 27.11 -20.22
N LEU A 13 2.71 27.65 -19.20
CA LEU A 13 2.56 26.98 -17.91
C LEU A 13 1.80 25.65 -18.00
N LYS A 14 0.76 25.59 -18.85
CA LYS A 14 0.04 24.32 -19.14
C LYS A 14 0.97 23.27 -19.73
N ILE A 15 1.85 23.66 -20.66
CA ILE A 15 2.85 22.75 -21.24
C ILE A 15 3.77 22.23 -20.14
N ILE A 16 4.29 23.10 -19.26
CA ILE A 16 5.14 22.69 -18.13
C ILE A 16 4.41 21.69 -17.23
N ILE A 17 3.17 21.96 -16.84
CA ILE A 17 2.37 21.06 -15.99
C ILE A 17 2.24 19.69 -16.64
N VAL A 18 1.89 19.63 -17.93
CA VAL A 18 1.74 18.37 -18.66
C VAL A 18 3.07 17.63 -18.73
N LEU A 19 4.17 18.32 -19.06
CA LEU A 19 5.50 17.72 -19.12
C LEU A 19 5.95 17.17 -17.76
N LEU A 20 5.76 17.92 -16.66
CA LEU A 20 6.08 17.45 -15.31
C LEU A 20 5.22 16.26 -14.90
N SER A 21 3.93 16.28 -15.24
CA SER A 21 3.01 15.18 -14.94
C SER A 21 3.40 13.91 -15.68
N LEU A 22 3.67 14.02 -16.99
CA LEU A 22 4.15 12.92 -17.82
C LEU A 22 5.53 12.43 -17.36
N TYR A 23 6.41 13.32 -16.91
CA TYR A 23 7.70 12.96 -16.35
C TYR A 23 7.55 12.02 -15.14
N TYR A 24 6.70 12.34 -14.15
CA TYR A 24 6.51 11.46 -13.00
C TYR A 24 5.85 10.12 -13.35
N ILE A 25 4.88 10.14 -14.27
CA ILE A 25 4.26 8.91 -14.78
C ILE A 25 5.30 8.04 -15.49
N ALA A 26 6.10 8.63 -16.37
CA ALA A 26 7.14 7.93 -17.12
C ALA A 26 8.25 7.40 -16.20
N ILE A 27 8.67 8.17 -15.20
CA ILE A 27 9.64 7.71 -14.20
C ILE A 27 9.11 6.54 -13.39
N PHE A 28 7.85 6.60 -12.93
CA PHE A 28 7.24 5.47 -12.23
C PHE A 28 7.28 4.21 -13.11
N ILE A 29 6.80 4.31 -14.35
CA ILE A 29 6.80 3.18 -15.30
C ILE A 29 8.22 2.66 -15.53
N PHE A 30 9.19 3.55 -15.75
CA PHE A 30 10.59 3.18 -15.95
C PHE A 30 11.16 2.43 -14.74
N ILE A 31 10.94 2.93 -13.52
CA ILE A 31 11.40 2.26 -12.29
C ILE A 31 10.76 0.88 -12.18
N SER A 32 9.44 0.79 -12.33
CA SER A 32 8.72 -0.47 -12.20
C SER A 32 9.19 -1.50 -13.21
N LEU A 33 9.32 -1.14 -14.49
CA LEU A 33 9.81 -2.04 -15.54
C LEU A 33 11.28 -2.44 -15.31
N SER A 34 12.11 -1.54 -14.77
CA SER A 34 13.52 -1.83 -14.50
C SER A 34 13.72 -2.85 -13.38
N ARG A 35 12.78 -2.97 -12.44
CA ARG A 35 12.90 -3.80 -11.24
C ARG A 35 11.88 -4.93 -11.11
N ILE A 36 10.88 -5.01 -12.01
CA ILE A 36 9.83 -6.03 -11.92
C ILE A 36 10.40 -7.46 -11.94
N ASN A 37 11.43 -7.69 -12.75
CA ASN A 37 12.13 -8.97 -12.89
C ASN A 37 13.29 -9.15 -11.91
N TYR A 38 13.54 -8.19 -11.00
CA TYR A 38 14.58 -8.34 -10.01
C TYR A 38 14.24 -9.52 -9.07
N PRO A 39 15.07 -10.56 -8.97
CA PRO A 39 14.67 -11.84 -8.36
C PRO A 39 14.67 -11.82 -6.84
N PHE A 40 15.07 -10.70 -6.22
CA PHE A 40 15.13 -10.55 -4.77
C PHE A 40 14.12 -9.53 -4.27
N GLU A 41 13.94 -9.52 -2.96
CA GLU A 41 13.02 -8.62 -2.27
C GLU A 41 13.48 -7.16 -2.44
N LEU A 42 12.56 -6.32 -2.87
CA LEU A 42 12.68 -4.86 -2.86
C LEU A 42 12.07 -4.29 -1.57
N GLU A 43 11.24 -5.05 -0.89
CA GLU A 43 10.64 -4.73 0.40
C GLU A 43 10.55 -5.99 1.26
N MET A 44 10.73 -5.83 2.57
CA MET A 44 10.96 -6.92 3.51
C MET A 44 9.82 -7.93 3.56
N MET A 45 8.57 -7.55 3.26
CA MET A 45 7.45 -8.50 3.31
C MET A 45 7.24 -9.28 2.01
N GLU A 46 7.93 -8.98 0.91
CA GLU A 46 7.65 -9.65 -0.37
C GLU A 46 7.85 -11.18 -0.29
N GLY A 47 8.89 -11.67 0.40
CA GLY A 47 9.11 -13.12 0.58
C GLY A 47 7.97 -13.79 1.32
N GLY A 48 7.53 -13.21 2.44
CA GLY A 48 6.38 -13.73 3.18
C GLY A 48 5.07 -13.67 2.37
N MET A 49 4.87 -12.63 1.55
CA MET A 49 3.70 -12.55 0.65
C MET A 49 3.69 -13.70 -0.36
N LEU A 50 4.85 -13.99 -0.97
CA LEU A 50 4.99 -15.10 -1.90
C LEU A 50 4.77 -16.46 -1.21
N GLU A 51 5.26 -16.66 0.02
CA GLU A 51 5.01 -17.91 0.75
C GLU A 51 3.53 -18.13 1.08
N ASN A 52 2.75 -17.08 1.34
CA ASN A 52 1.29 -17.21 1.49
C ASN A 52 0.65 -17.74 0.18
N VAL A 53 1.13 -17.29 -0.98
CA VAL A 53 0.65 -17.74 -2.30
C VAL A 53 1.10 -19.17 -2.59
N ILE A 54 2.35 -19.51 -2.31
CA ILE A 54 2.88 -20.87 -2.54
C ILE A 54 2.11 -21.90 -1.74
N ARG A 55 1.69 -21.58 -0.51
CA ARG A 55 0.82 -22.48 0.26
C ARG A 55 -0.48 -22.80 -0.46
N LEU A 56 -1.10 -21.82 -1.12
CA LEU A 56 -2.28 -22.07 -1.95
C LEU A 56 -1.95 -23.02 -3.11
N ILE A 57 -0.82 -22.81 -3.79
CA ILE A 57 -0.33 -23.69 -4.86
C ILE A 57 -0.14 -25.12 -4.35
N GLU A 58 0.39 -25.28 -3.14
CA GLU A 58 0.60 -26.56 -2.47
C GLU A 58 -0.68 -27.18 -1.88
N GLY A 59 -1.86 -26.55 -2.07
CA GLY A 59 -3.13 -27.02 -1.52
C GLY A 59 -3.26 -26.88 0.01
N LYS A 60 -2.43 -26.05 0.63
CA LYS A 60 -2.43 -25.77 2.08
C LYS A 60 -3.26 -24.52 2.39
N ALA A 61 -3.89 -24.51 3.55
CA ALA A 61 -4.58 -23.31 4.05
C ALA A 61 -3.60 -22.16 4.32
N ILE A 62 -4.01 -20.93 3.99
CA ILE A 62 -3.28 -19.70 4.33
C ILE A 62 -3.33 -19.47 5.84
N TYR A 63 -4.54 -19.42 6.41
CA TYR A 63 -4.74 -19.13 7.83
C TYR A 63 -4.68 -20.42 8.63
N THR A 64 -3.64 -20.56 9.45
CA THR A 64 -3.40 -21.71 10.31
C THR A 64 -2.92 -21.25 11.67
N GLU A 65 -2.80 -22.20 12.60
CA GLU A 65 -2.12 -21.99 13.86
C GLU A 65 -0.71 -21.42 13.64
N PRO A 66 -0.28 -20.40 14.42
CA PRO A 66 1.07 -19.87 14.31
C PRO A 66 2.10 -20.89 14.76
N GLY A 67 3.17 -21.05 13.99
CA GLY A 67 4.32 -21.85 14.37
C GLY A 67 5.58 -21.40 13.67
N ILE A 68 6.74 -21.87 14.14
CA ILE A 68 8.03 -21.52 13.53
C ILE A 68 8.16 -21.96 12.06
N ASP A 69 7.40 -22.97 11.65
CA ASP A 69 7.40 -23.45 10.27
C ASP A 69 6.63 -22.50 9.35
N TYR A 70 5.59 -21.82 9.83
CA TYR A 70 4.82 -20.87 9.04
C TYR A 70 3.93 -19.97 9.91
N ILE A 71 3.87 -18.69 9.53
CA ILE A 71 2.95 -17.69 10.10
C ILE A 71 2.31 -16.92 8.94
N PRO A 72 0.97 -16.86 8.84
CA PRO A 72 0.30 -16.06 7.83
C PRO A 72 0.44 -14.56 8.10
N PHE A 73 0.30 -13.77 7.05
CA PHE A 73 0.18 -12.32 7.20
C PHE A 73 -1.26 -11.91 7.47
N ILE A 74 -1.42 -10.79 8.18
CA ILE A 74 -2.70 -10.19 8.55
C ILE A 74 -3.38 -9.47 7.37
N TYR A 75 -3.46 -10.13 6.21
CA TYR A 75 -4.18 -9.66 5.03
C TYR A 75 -5.30 -10.63 4.63
N PRO A 76 -6.47 -10.11 4.22
CA PRO A 76 -7.52 -10.88 3.57
C PRO A 76 -7.05 -11.56 2.26
N PRO A 77 -7.76 -12.61 1.78
CA PRO A 77 -7.14 -13.59 0.89
C PRO A 77 -7.15 -13.24 -0.60
N LEU A 78 -7.86 -12.18 -1.04
CA LEU A 78 -8.09 -11.94 -2.47
C LEU A 78 -6.78 -11.71 -3.24
N TYR A 79 -5.85 -10.94 -2.67
CA TYR A 79 -4.56 -10.71 -3.31
C TYR A 79 -3.78 -12.02 -3.50
N PHE A 80 -3.83 -12.92 -2.52
CA PHE A 80 -3.13 -14.20 -2.59
C PHE A 80 -3.71 -15.09 -3.68
N HIS A 81 -5.04 -15.19 -3.79
CA HIS A 81 -5.69 -15.97 -4.85
C HIS A 81 -5.49 -15.40 -6.26
N LEU A 82 -5.52 -14.07 -6.43
CA LEU A 82 -5.19 -13.46 -7.73
C LEU A 82 -3.72 -13.67 -8.09
N SER A 83 -2.84 -13.61 -7.10
CA SER A 83 -1.41 -13.88 -7.28
C SER A 83 -1.14 -15.36 -7.57
N GLU A 84 -1.92 -16.27 -7.01
CA GLU A 84 -1.87 -17.72 -7.29
C GLU A 84 -2.06 -18.00 -8.78
N ILE A 85 -3.02 -17.32 -9.42
CA ILE A 85 -3.24 -17.40 -10.87
C ILE A 85 -1.98 -16.93 -11.62
N SER A 86 -1.42 -15.80 -11.22
CA SER A 86 -0.19 -15.27 -11.83
C SER A 86 1.00 -16.22 -11.66
N VAL A 87 1.17 -16.80 -10.47
CA VAL A 87 2.23 -17.80 -10.18
C VAL A 87 2.05 -19.06 -11.01
N LYS A 88 0.81 -19.54 -11.22
CA LYS A 88 0.53 -20.70 -12.09
C LYS A 88 0.92 -20.44 -13.56
N ILE A 89 0.89 -19.19 -14.01
CA ILE A 89 1.20 -18.81 -15.39
C ILE A 89 2.69 -18.49 -15.58
N PHE A 90 3.28 -17.72 -14.65
CA PHE A 90 4.63 -17.16 -14.80
C PHE A 90 5.68 -17.76 -13.86
N GLY A 91 5.28 -18.64 -12.93
CA GLY A 91 6.15 -19.33 -11.97
C GLY A 91 6.23 -18.67 -10.58
N GLU A 92 6.88 -19.38 -9.65
CA GLU A 92 7.10 -18.96 -8.24
C GLU A 92 8.16 -17.85 -8.13
N SER A 93 7.77 -16.62 -8.45
CA SER A 93 8.68 -15.46 -8.45
C SER A 93 8.00 -14.18 -7.98
N PHE A 94 8.80 -13.20 -7.56
CA PHE A 94 8.28 -11.87 -7.25
C PHE A 94 7.66 -11.17 -8.46
N PHE A 95 8.13 -11.46 -9.69
CA PHE A 95 7.52 -10.94 -10.91
C PHE A 95 6.01 -11.21 -10.93
N SER A 96 5.60 -12.44 -10.62
CA SER A 96 4.20 -12.87 -10.64
C SER A 96 3.31 -12.02 -9.73
N LEU A 97 3.78 -11.64 -8.54
CA LEU A 97 3.03 -10.82 -7.59
C LEU A 97 3.13 -9.32 -7.91
N ARG A 98 4.32 -8.84 -8.28
CA ARG A 98 4.55 -7.43 -8.69
C ARG A 98 3.73 -7.07 -9.92
N LEU A 99 3.51 -8.01 -10.84
CA LEU A 99 2.66 -7.82 -12.01
C LEU A 99 1.22 -7.44 -11.62
N ILE A 100 0.64 -8.13 -10.63
CA ILE A 100 -0.70 -7.80 -10.11
C ILE A 100 -0.74 -6.38 -9.56
N SER A 101 0.27 -6.01 -8.77
CA SER A 101 0.36 -4.67 -8.18
C SER A 101 0.56 -3.58 -9.24
N LEU A 102 1.46 -3.80 -10.21
CA LEU A 102 1.71 -2.86 -11.30
C LEU A 102 0.46 -2.63 -12.15
N ILE A 103 -0.22 -3.70 -12.57
CA ILE A 103 -1.49 -3.58 -13.32
C ILE A 103 -2.52 -2.80 -12.49
N SER A 104 -2.64 -3.11 -11.20
CA SER A 104 -3.57 -2.41 -10.31
C SER A 104 -3.25 -0.92 -10.18
N THR A 105 -1.97 -0.54 -10.12
CA THR A 105 -1.55 0.88 -10.13
C THR A 105 -1.88 1.57 -11.44
N LEU A 106 -1.63 0.94 -12.59
CA LEU A 106 -1.96 1.52 -13.89
C LEU A 106 -3.47 1.74 -14.05
N ILE A 107 -4.29 0.80 -13.55
CA ILE A 107 -5.74 0.97 -13.50
C ILE A 107 -6.13 2.09 -12.54
N ALA A 108 -5.50 2.19 -11.36
CA ALA A 108 -5.72 3.29 -10.43
C ALA A 108 -5.38 4.66 -11.06
N PHE A 109 -4.29 4.76 -11.83
CA PHE A 109 -3.95 5.98 -12.58
C PHE A 109 -5.07 6.34 -13.58
N TYR A 110 -5.57 5.36 -14.33
CA TYR A 110 -6.69 5.57 -15.23
C TYR A 110 -7.96 6.05 -14.49
N ILE A 111 -8.30 5.44 -13.35
CA ILE A 111 -9.48 5.84 -12.57
C ILE A 111 -9.31 7.27 -12.02
N ILE A 112 -8.13 7.65 -11.51
CA ILE A 112 -7.86 9.03 -11.07
C ILE A 112 -8.06 10.00 -12.24
N PHE A 113 -7.50 9.69 -13.41
CA PHE A 113 -7.68 10.50 -14.61
C PHE A 113 -9.17 10.65 -14.97
N ALA A 114 -9.90 9.53 -15.04
CA ALA A 114 -11.31 9.48 -15.41
C ALA A 114 -12.20 10.22 -14.40
N PHE A 115 -11.93 10.06 -13.10
CA PHE A 115 -12.65 10.71 -12.02
C PHE A 115 -12.53 12.24 -12.16
N VAL A 116 -11.30 12.75 -12.25
CA VAL A 116 -11.05 14.20 -12.38
C VAL A 116 -11.58 14.71 -13.71
N LYS A 117 -11.53 13.92 -14.79
CA LYS A 117 -12.09 14.31 -16.09
C LYS A 117 -13.61 14.48 -16.00
N LYS A 118 -14.30 13.57 -15.30
CA LYS A 118 -15.75 13.65 -15.08
C LYS A 118 -16.15 14.83 -14.19
N GLU A 119 -15.41 15.11 -13.12
CA GLU A 119 -15.69 16.28 -12.25
C GLU A 119 -15.43 17.62 -12.95
N THR A 120 -14.33 17.71 -13.70
CA THR A 120 -13.82 19.01 -14.15
C THR A 120 -14.14 19.33 -15.61
N GLY A 121 -14.25 18.30 -16.45
CA GLY A 121 -14.22 18.40 -17.91
C GLY A 121 -12.83 18.68 -18.49
N ASN A 122 -11.79 18.84 -17.66
CA ASN A 122 -10.49 19.34 -18.07
C ASN A 122 -9.40 18.25 -17.99
N TRP A 123 -8.86 17.87 -19.15
CA TRP A 123 -7.84 16.81 -19.22
C TRP A 123 -6.50 17.21 -18.60
N ILE A 124 -6.17 18.50 -18.55
CA ILE A 124 -4.93 18.99 -17.93
C ILE A 124 -4.98 18.72 -16.43
N TYR A 125 -6.10 19.03 -15.77
CA TYR A 125 -6.29 18.68 -14.36
C TYR A 125 -6.30 17.17 -14.14
N SER A 126 -6.89 16.39 -15.05
CA SER A 126 -6.86 14.93 -14.99
C SER A 126 -5.45 14.36 -15.04
N ILE A 127 -4.63 14.73 -16.03
CA ILE A 127 -3.25 14.23 -16.12
C ILE A 127 -2.38 14.76 -14.98
N SER A 128 -2.65 15.98 -14.49
CA SER A 128 -1.96 16.55 -13.33
C SER A 128 -2.23 15.78 -12.04
N SER A 129 -3.47 15.34 -11.79
CA SER A 129 -3.78 14.50 -10.64
C SER A 129 -3.07 13.15 -10.69
N VAL A 130 -2.96 12.53 -11.87
CA VAL A 130 -2.17 11.30 -12.03
C VAL A 130 -0.69 11.59 -11.83
N GLY A 131 -0.17 12.69 -12.39
CA GLY A 131 1.22 13.12 -12.22
C GLY A 131 1.61 13.35 -10.77
N ILE A 132 0.76 14.05 -10.00
CA ILE A 132 0.96 14.29 -8.56
C ILE A 132 0.90 12.97 -7.79
N PHE A 133 -0.04 12.08 -8.11
CA PHE A 133 -0.12 10.78 -7.46
C PHE A 133 1.10 9.89 -7.79
N ALA A 134 1.59 9.91 -9.03
CA ALA A 134 2.85 9.25 -9.40
C ALA A 134 4.06 9.89 -8.71
N ALA A 135 4.02 11.20 -8.43
CA ALA A 135 5.08 11.91 -7.74
C ALA A 135 5.19 11.52 -6.24
N VAL A 136 4.08 11.13 -5.60
CA VAL A 136 4.13 10.63 -4.21
C VAL A 136 4.71 9.21 -4.06
N PHE A 137 5.13 8.58 -5.17
CA PHE A 137 5.71 7.24 -5.16
C PHE A 137 6.90 7.11 -4.21
N GLN A 138 7.81 8.09 -4.14
CA GLN A 138 8.92 8.04 -3.16
C GLN A 138 8.42 8.14 -1.71
N ILE A 139 7.54 9.10 -1.41
CA ILE A 139 7.13 9.38 -0.02
C ILE A 139 6.24 8.27 0.56
N THR A 140 5.62 7.47 -0.31
CA THR A 140 4.92 6.23 0.05
C THR A 140 5.86 5.02 0.17
N GLY A 141 7.18 5.23 0.02
CA GLY A 141 8.20 4.19 0.15
C GLY A 141 8.44 3.38 -1.12
N PHE A 142 8.16 3.91 -2.31
CA PHE A 142 8.27 3.20 -3.60
C PHE A 142 7.40 1.93 -3.67
N TRP A 143 6.16 2.02 -3.20
CA TRP A 143 5.34 0.83 -2.89
C TRP A 143 4.45 0.30 -4.01
N PHE A 144 4.12 1.14 -4.99
CA PHE A 144 3.02 0.92 -5.94
C PHE A 144 3.13 -0.39 -6.74
N ASP A 145 4.32 -0.82 -7.11
CA ASP A 145 4.58 -2.01 -7.95
C ASP A 145 5.14 -3.21 -7.17
N LEU A 146 5.25 -3.11 -5.84
CA LEU A 146 5.79 -4.19 -5.01
C LEU A 146 4.81 -5.37 -4.89
N ALA A 147 5.30 -6.56 -4.59
CA ALA A 147 4.52 -7.78 -4.32
C ALA A 147 3.72 -7.68 -3.01
N ARG A 148 2.78 -6.72 -2.95
CA ARG A 148 2.04 -6.24 -1.78
C ARG A 148 0.60 -5.93 -2.18
N VAL A 149 -0.32 -5.99 -1.22
CA VAL A 149 -1.77 -5.88 -1.47
C VAL A 149 -2.25 -4.44 -1.75
N ASP A 150 -1.42 -3.44 -1.49
CA ASP A 150 -1.81 -2.02 -1.42
C ASP A 150 -2.44 -1.47 -2.70
N SER A 151 -1.82 -1.75 -3.86
CA SER A 151 -2.28 -1.23 -5.15
C SER A 151 -3.56 -1.90 -5.62
N LEU A 152 -3.73 -3.20 -5.35
CA LEU A 152 -4.98 -3.92 -5.64
C LEU A 152 -6.14 -3.35 -4.81
N PHE A 153 -5.88 -3.12 -3.52
CA PHE A 153 -6.85 -2.46 -2.64
C PHE A 153 -7.23 -1.07 -3.16
N LEU A 154 -6.23 -0.25 -3.52
CA LEU A 154 -6.46 1.09 -4.05
C LEU A 154 -7.31 1.05 -5.33
N MET A 155 -7.02 0.14 -6.25
CA MET A 155 -7.77 -0.02 -7.50
C MET A 155 -9.26 -0.27 -7.23
N PHE A 156 -9.58 -1.23 -6.35
CA PHE A 156 -10.97 -1.53 -5.99
C PHE A 156 -11.64 -0.39 -5.21
N LEU A 157 -10.91 0.26 -4.30
CA LEU A 157 -11.39 1.44 -3.58
C LEU A 157 -11.75 2.57 -4.55
N LEU A 158 -10.83 2.97 -5.43
CA LEU A 158 -11.05 4.02 -6.43
C LEU A 158 -12.18 3.66 -7.40
N SER A 159 -12.30 2.39 -7.76
CA SER A 159 -13.42 1.93 -8.59
C SER A 159 -14.75 2.09 -7.86
N THR A 160 -14.81 1.69 -6.59
CA THR A 160 -15.99 1.84 -5.73
C THR A 160 -16.46 3.29 -5.68
N ILE A 161 -15.57 4.22 -5.34
CA ILE A 161 -15.93 5.63 -5.24
C ILE A 161 -16.23 6.27 -6.60
N TYR A 162 -15.59 5.82 -7.69
CA TYR A 162 -15.92 6.29 -9.04
C TYR A 162 -17.35 5.92 -9.44
N PHE A 163 -17.75 4.66 -9.25
CA PHE A 163 -19.12 4.23 -9.57
C PHE A 163 -20.15 4.91 -8.65
N LEU A 164 -19.90 4.99 -7.34
CA LEU A 164 -20.79 5.69 -6.42
C LEU A 164 -21.00 7.17 -6.77
N ARG A 165 -19.95 7.82 -7.28
CA ARG A 165 -19.99 9.24 -7.62
C ARG A 165 -20.74 9.52 -8.92
N PHE A 166 -20.55 8.71 -9.95
CA PHE A 166 -21.01 9.04 -11.31
C PHE A 166 -22.12 8.15 -11.85
N TYR A 167 -22.50 7.07 -11.14
CA TYR A 167 -23.52 6.12 -11.57
C TYR A 167 -24.49 5.85 -10.42
N ASP A 168 -25.53 6.67 -10.33
CA ASP A 168 -26.51 6.65 -9.23
C ASP A 168 -27.72 5.74 -9.49
N ASN A 169 -27.66 4.94 -10.56
CA ASN A 169 -28.63 3.91 -10.89
C ASN A 169 -28.37 2.60 -10.11
N TYR A 170 -29.29 1.66 -10.21
CA TYR A 170 -29.24 0.38 -9.50
C TYR A 170 -27.99 -0.45 -9.81
N ILE A 171 -27.57 -0.45 -11.08
CA ILE A 171 -26.37 -1.17 -11.52
C ILE A 171 -25.12 -0.54 -10.90
N GLY A 172 -25.02 0.80 -10.91
CA GLY A 172 -23.90 1.53 -10.33
C GLY A 172 -23.76 1.29 -8.83
N LEU A 173 -24.87 1.29 -8.08
CA LEU A 173 -24.87 0.98 -6.65
C LEU A 173 -24.45 -0.48 -6.38
N PHE A 174 -24.98 -1.44 -7.13
CA PHE A 174 -24.63 -2.85 -6.99
C PHE A 174 -23.16 -3.12 -7.33
N LEU A 175 -22.68 -2.62 -8.47
CA LEU A 175 -21.27 -2.77 -8.87
C LEU A 175 -20.34 -2.12 -7.85
N SER A 176 -20.71 -0.97 -7.30
CA SER A 176 -19.94 -0.33 -6.22
C SER A 176 -19.84 -1.22 -4.99
N ALA A 177 -20.91 -1.93 -4.61
CA ALA A 177 -20.89 -2.85 -3.48
C ALA A 177 -20.01 -4.06 -3.72
N VAL A 178 -20.03 -4.63 -4.93
CA VAL A 178 -19.13 -5.72 -5.32
C VAL A 178 -17.68 -5.26 -5.26
N LEU A 179 -17.37 -4.08 -5.82
CA LEU A 179 -16.01 -3.51 -5.76
C LEU A 179 -15.57 -3.20 -4.33
N ALA A 180 -16.48 -2.72 -3.48
CA ALA A 180 -16.20 -2.48 -2.06
C ALA A 180 -15.91 -3.81 -1.33
N LEU A 181 -16.66 -4.86 -1.64
CA LEU A 181 -16.41 -6.20 -1.10
C LEU A 181 -15.05 -6.73 -1.53
N LEU A 182 -14.66 -6.57 -2.80
CA LEU A 182 -13.34 -6.97 -3.30
C LEU A 182 -12.21 -6.15 -2.64
N ALA A 183 -12.43 -4.86 -2.39
CA ALA A 183 -11.51 -4.03 -1.61
C ALA A 183 -11.38 -4.56 -0.16
N PHE A 184 -12.49 -4.91 0.50
CA PHE A 184 -12.48 -5.51 1.83
C PHE A 184 -11.71 -6.84 1.86
N LEU A 185 -11.96 -7.72 0.88
CA LEU A 185 -11.26 -8.99 0.72
C LEU A 185 -9.79 -8.84 0.29
N THR A 186 -9.32 -7.62 0.04
CA THR A 186 -7.90 -7.27 -0.14
C THR A 186 -7.31 -6.66 1.13
N LYS A 187 -8.03 -5.73 1.78
CA LYS A 187 -7.66 -5.10 3.06
C LYS A 187 -8.90 -4.76 3.88
N GLN A 188 -8.95 -5.24 5.13
CA GLN A 188 -10.05 -4.98 6.07
C GLN A 188 -10.30 -3.49 6.37
N THR A 189 -9.30 -2.63 6.11
CA THR A 189 -9.39 -1.16 6.22
C THR A 189 -10.51 -0.56 5.38
N MET A 190 -10.99 -1.27 4.36
CA MET A 190 -12.20 -0.88 3.64
C MET A 190 -13.39 -0.60 4.58
N MET A 191 -13.50 -1.33 5.70
CA MET A 191 -14.58 -1.10 6.68
C MET A 191 -14.55 0.30 7.27
N ILE A 192 -13.37 0.82 7.61
CA ILE A 192 -13.26 2.19 8.16
C ILE A 192 -13.71 3.22 7.11
N ILE A 193 -13.35 2.99 5.85
CA ILE A 193 -13.69 3.91 4.76
C ILE A 193 -15.17 3.84 4.40
N ILE A 194 -15.77 2.66 4.41
CA ILE A 194 -17.15 2.47 3.94
C ILE A 194 -18.20 2.89 4.97
N LEU A 195 -17.88 2.91 6.27
CA LEU A 195 -18.84 3.27 7.32
C LEU A 195 -19.46 4.68 7.11
N PRO A 196 -18.68 5.76 6.92
CA PRO A 196 -19.24 7.06 6.55
C PRO A 196 -19.99 7.04 5.21
N ILE A 197 -19.54 6.23 4.24
CA ILE A 197 -20.19 6.11 2.93
C ILE A 197 -21.56 5.45 3.05
N ILE A 198 -21.75 4.46 3.93
CA ILE A 198 -23.05 3.86 4.22
C ILE A 198 -24.01 4.91 4.78
N LEU A 199 -23.56 5.79 5.68
CA LEU A 199 -24.37 6.90 6.18
C LEU A 199 -24.76 7.86 5.05
N TYR A 200 -23.81 8.22 4.18
CA TYR A 200 -24.10 8.99 2.96
C TYR A 200 -25.19 8.31 2.10
N LEU A 201 -25.09 7.00 1.89
CA LEU A 201 -26.05 6.25 1.09
C LEU A 201 -27.44 6.25 1.73
N LEU A 202 -27.55 5.99 3.04
CA LEU A 202 -28.83 6.01 3.75
C LEU A 202 -29.51 7.38 3.67
N ILE A 203 -28.74 8.47 3.83
CA ILE A 203 -29.25 9.84 3.79
C ILE A 203 -29.74 10.21 2.39
N ASN A 204 -28.97 9.89 1.34
CA ASN A 204 -29.22 10.42 -0.01
C ASN A 204 -29.99 9.46 -0.93
N TYR A 205 -29.92 8.15 -0.69
CA TYR A 205 -30.54 7.12 -1.52
C TYR A 205 -31.71 6.40 -0.83
N LYS A 206 -31.89 6.58 0.48
CA LYS A 206 -32.96 5.98 1.29
C LYS A 206 -33.02 4.45 1.08
N LEU A 207 -34.17 3.90 0.70
CA LEU A 207 -34.32 2.45 0.43
C LEU A 207 -33.39 1.94 -0.68
N ARG A 208 -33.01 2.78 -1.66
CA ARG A 208 -32.06 2.37 -2.70
C ARG A 208 -30.65 2.12 -2.15
N ALA A 209 -30.31 2.65 -0.98
CA ALA A 209 -29.05 2.36 -0.31
C ALA A 209 -28.85 0.86 -0.05
N PHE A 210 -29.93 0.10 0.15
CA PHE A 210 -29.87 -1.34 0.39
C PHE A 210 -29.35 -2.15 -0.80
N ILE A 211 -29.36 -1.60 -2.02
CA ILE A 211 -28.75 -2.23 -3.20
C ILE A 211 -27.23 -2.21 -3.12
N PHE A 212 -26.68 -1.26 -2.37
CA PHE A 212 -25.27 -1.29 -1.99
C PHE A 212 -25.06 -2.08 -0.69
N ILE A 213 -25.81 -1.75 0.35
CA ILE A 213 -25.57 -2.22 1.72
C ILE A 213 -25.75 -3.74 1.82
N LEU A 214 -26.81 -4.30 1.22
CA LEU A 214 -27.08 -5.74 1.35
C LEU A 214 -25.97 -6.57 0.69
N PRO A 215 -25.62 -6.41 -0.60
CA PRO A 215 -24.56 -7.22 -1.21
C PRO A 215 -23.20 -7.07 -0.53
N PHE A 216 -22.85 -5.84 -0.11
CA PHE A 216 -21.58 -5.60 0.59
C PHE A 216 -21.55 -6.32 1.95
N LEU A 217 -22.59 -6.12 2.79
CA LEU A 217 -22.63 -6.72 4.13
C LEU A 217 -22.80 -8.25 4.07
N THR A 218 -23.73 -8.75 3.26
CA THR A 218 -23.93 -10.21 3.13
C THR A 218 -22.70 -10.87 2.53
N GLY A 219 -22.09 -10.28 1.51
CA GLY A 219 -20.83 -10.77 0.94
C GLY A 219 -19.70 -10.78 1.95
N THR A 220 -19.56 -9.73 2.77
CA THR A 220 -18.55 -9.65 3.83
C THR A 220 -18.78 -10.72 4.90
N ILE A 221 -20.02 -10.86 5.37
CA ILE A 221 -20.38 -11.83 6.40
C ILE A 221 -20.19 -13.26 5.89
N ILE A 222 -20.74 -13.58 4.71
CA ILE A 222 -20.66 -14.90 4.11
C ILE A 222 -19.20 -15.28 3.84
N SER A 223 -18.42 -14.40 3.22
CA SER A 223 -16.99 -14.68 2.97
C SER A 223 -16.22 -14.88 4.27
N THR A 224 -16.44 -14.03 5.27
CA THR A 224 -15.78 -14.15 6.58
C THR A 224 -16.14 -15.46 7.27
N LEU A 225 -17.43 -15.81 7.35
CA LEU A 225 -17.89 -17.05 7.97
C LEU A 225 -17.39 -18.28 7.21
N TRP A 226 -17.43 -18.24 5.87
CA TRP A 226 -16.96 -19.34 5.03
C TRP A 226 -15.46 -19.57 5.19
N ILE A 227 -14.62 -18.53 5.10
CA ILE A 227 -13.17 -18.67 5.28
C ILE A 227 -12.86 -19.12 6.71
N ASN A 228 -13.55 -18.55 7.70
CA ASN A 228 -13.34 -18.92 9.11
C ASN A 228 -13.69 -20.38 9.41
N HIS A 229 -14.80 -20.88 8.85
CA HIS A 229 -15.17 -22.28 8.97
C HIS A 229 -14.11 -23.20 8.34
N ASN A 230 -13.66 -22.89 7.12
CA ASN A 230 -12.64 -23.68 6.42
C ASN A 230 -11.24 -23.59 7.04
N THR A 231 -11.02 -22.66 7.97
CA THR A 231 -9.75 -22.45 8.66
C THR A 231 -9.86 -22.74 10.16
N ASN A 232 -10.93 -23.41 10.61
CA ASN A 232 -11.13 -23.78 12.01
C ASN A 232 -11.01 -22.60 13.00
N GLY A 233 -11.48 -21.41 12.61
CA GLY A 233 -11.39 -20.20 13.46
C GLY A 233 -10.17 -19.32 13.20
N TRP A 234 -9.15 -19.81 12.49
CA TRP A 234 -7.89 -19.08 12.32
C TRP A 234 -8.05 -17.78 11.54
N TYR A 235 -8.98 -17.72 10.58
CA TYR A 235 -9.25 -16.48 9.86
C TYR A 235 -9.65 -15.32 10.80
N MET A 236 -10.57 -15.56 11.74
CA MET A 236 -11.01 -14.54 12.69
C MET A 236 -9.87 -14.09 13.59
N PHE A 237 -9.05 -15.04 14.06
CA PHE A 237 -7.88 -14.73 14.87
C PHE A 237 -6.92 -13.78 14.13
N TRP A 238 -6.53 -14.12 12.89
CA TRP A 238 -5.54 -13.35 12.13
C TRP A 238 -6.09 -12.01 11.63
N MET A 239 -7.33 -11.94 11.16
CA MET A 239 -7.87 -10.72 10.56
C MET A 239 -8.39 -9.71 11.59
N PHE A 240 -8.87 -10.17 12.75
CA PHE A 240 -9.58 -9.31 13.69
C PHE A 240 -8.99 -9.35 15.11
N GLU A 241 -8.82 -10.54 15.71
CA GLU A 241 -8.41 -10.63 17.12
C GLU A 241 -6.97 -10.15 17.33
N LEU A 242 -6.04 -10.59 16.48
CA LEU A 242 -4.64 -10.22 16.60
C LEU A 242 -4.43 -8.71 16.35
N PRO A 243 -4.91 -8.10 15.24
CA PRO A 243 -4.77 -6.67 15.04
C PRO A 243 -5.44 -5.83 16.13
N ALA A 244 -6.59 -6.27 16.67
CA ALA A 244 -7.27 -5.56 17.76
C ALA A 244 -6.47 -5.56 19.08
N SER A 245 -5.54 -6.51 19.24
CA SER A 245 -4.67 -6.62 20.42
C SER A 245 -3.39 -5.78 20.33
N HIS A 246 -3.09 -5.19 19.16
CA HIS A 246 -1.94 -4.33 18.96
C HIS A 246 -2.11 -2.99 19.68
N GLU A 247 -1.04 -2.51 20.29
CA GLU A 247 -1.06 -1.24 21.01
C GLU A 247 -1.06 -0.04 20.07
N TRP A 248 -1.55 1.08 20.60
CA TRP A 248 -1.54 2.37 19.92
C TRP A 248 -0.20 3.06 20.13
N ASN A 249 0.43 3.50 19.05
CA ASN A 249 1.64 4.30 19.07
C ASN A 249 1.28 5.80 18.96
N PHE A 250 1.04 6.41 20.12
CA PHE A 250 0.63 7.82 20.22
C PHE A 250 1.66 8.83 19.70
N LYS A 251 2.91 8.42 19.41
CA LYS A 251 3.88 9.26 18.69
C LYS A 251 3.32 9.72 17.33
N TYR A 252 2.55 8.86 16.67
CA TYR A 252 1.95 9.15 15.37
C TYR A 252 0.71 10.04 15.43
N LEU A 253 0.21 10.37 16.62
CA LEU A 253 -0.94 11.26 16.81
C LEU A 253 -0.70 12.63 16.14
N LEU A 254 0.47 13.20 16.39
CA LEU A 254 0.90 14.47 15.78
C LEU A 254 1.83 14.26 14.58
N SER A 255 2.67 13.22 14.59
CA SER A 255 3.64 13.04 13.52
C SER A 255 3.02 12.63 12.18
N PHE A 256 1.82 12.05 12.18
CA PHE A 256 1.04 11.86 10.95
C PHE A 256 0.85 13.18 10.21
N TRP A 257 0.38 14.21 10.91
CA TRP A 257 0.13 15.51 10.31
C TRP A 257 1.43 16.21 9.89
N SER A 258 2.43 16.26 10.76
CA SER A 258 3.68 16.99 10.46
C SER A 258 4.53 16.28 9.40
N TYR A 259 4.66 14.96 9.45
CA TYR A 259 5.55 14.19 8.60
C TYR A 259 4.87 13.64 7.35
N ASP A 260 3.70 13.01 7.48
CA ASP A 260 3.03 12.36 6.36
C ASP A 260 2.22 13.36 5.53
N VAL A 261 1.60 14.36 6.14
CA VAL A 261 0.76 15.35 5.43
C VAL A 261 1.56 16.61 5.04
N PHE A 262 2.03 17.39 6.02
CA PHE A 262 2.51 18.75 5.75
C PHE A 262 3.90 18.83 5.11
N LYS A 263 4.80 17.87 5.38
CA LYS A 263 6.19 17.94 4.92
C LYS A 263 6.34 18.05 3.40
N HIS A 264 5.54 17.31 2.63
CA HIS A 264 5.66 17.22 1.17
C HIS A 264 4.36 17.57 0.41
N THR A 265 3.22 17.62 1.11
CA THR A 265 1.90 17.79 0.47
C THR A 265 1.08 18.93 1.05
N SER A 266 1.72 19.91 1.70
CA SER A 266 1.05 21.07 2.32
C SER A 266 0.22 21.88 1.32
N ILE A 267 0.73 22.12 0.10
CA ILE A 267 0.00 22.87 -0.94
C ILE A 267 -1.24 22.08 -1.36
N MET A 268 -1.09 20.80 -1.72
CA MET A 268 -2.19 19.90 -2.09
C MET A 268 -3.25 19.85 -0.99
N PHE A 269 -2.84 19.68 0.27
CA PHE A 269 -3.73 19.61 1.41
C PHE A 269 -4.47 20.92 1.64
N LEU A 270 -3.78 22.07 1.65
CA LEU A 270 -4.36 23.39 1.88
C LEU A 270 -5.45 23.69 0.85
N PHE A 271 -5.17 23.49 -0.44
CA PHE A 271 -6.15 23.78 -1.50
C PHE A 271 -7.30 22.77 -1.54
N SER A 272 -7.06 21.51 -1.15
CA SER A 272 -8.14 20.55 -0.91
C SER A 272 -9.05 20.99 0.23
N LEU A 273 -8.48 21.51 1.33
CA LEU A 273 -9.22 22.02 2.48
C LEU A 273 -10.02 23.28 2.14
N ILE A 274 -9.41 24.24 1.43
CA ILE A 274 -10.10 25.46 0.97
C ILE A 274 -11.29 25.09 0.09
N TRP A 275 -11.08 24.18 -0.87
CA TRP A 275 -12.18 23.67 -1.69
C TRP A 275 -13.25 22.97 -0.86
N PHE A 276 -12.86 22.15 0.12
CA PHE A 276 -13.82 21.47 0.98
C PHE A 276 -14.68 22.45 1.79
N ILE A 277 -14.08 23.48 2.40
CA ILE A 277 -14.81 24.55 3.10
C ILE A 277 -15.79 25.25 2.15
N TYR A 278 -15.36 25.47 0.91
CA TYR A 278 -16.19 26.09 -0.10
C TYR A 278 -17.34 25.18 -0.54
N LEU A 279 -17.07 23.89 -0.71
CA LEU A 279 -18.04 22.87 -1.07
C LEU A 279 -19.18 22.81 -0.04
N LEU A 280 -18.87 22.93 1.26
CA LEU A 280 -19.89 22.93 2.33
C LEU A 280 -20.92 24.07 2.20
N LYS A 281 -20.63 25.11 1.41
CA LYS A 281 -21.53 26.24 1.15
C LYS A 281 -22.38 26.06 -0.12
N GLU A 282 -22.19 24.99 -0.87
CA GLU A 282 -22.98 24.71 -2.07
C GLU A 282 -24.39 24.22 -1.73
N ASN A 283 -25.30 24.34 -2.69
CA ASN A 283 -26.65 23.82 -2.54
C ASN A 283 -26.77 22.31 -2.83
N ASP A 284 -25.77 21.70 -3.48
CA ASP A 284 -25.76 20.27 -3.80
C ASP A 284 -25.40 19.42 -2.57
N LYS A 285 -26.40 19.18 -1.73
CA LYS A 285 -26.29 18.35 -0.51
C LYS A 285 -25.77 16.95 -0.80
N LYS A 286 -26.10 16.36 -1.95
CA LYS A 286 -25.67 15.00 -2.31
C LYS A 286 -24.16 14.98 -2.58
N THR A 287 -23.65 15.97 -3.30
CA THR A 287 -22.19 16.13 -3.48
C THR A 287 -21.46 16.41 -2.18
N ILE A 288 -22.00 17.32 -1.35
CA ILE A 288 -21.41 17.65 -0.05
C ILE A 288 -21.26 16.39 0.81
N THR A 289 -22.37 15.69 1.04
CA THR A 289 -22.38 14.52 1.90
C THR A 289 -21.51 13.38 1.36
N PHE A 290 -21.41 13.22 0.03
CA PHE A 290 -20.48 12.27 -0.58
C PHE A 290 -19.02 12.58 -0.21
N TYR A 291 -18.57 13.81 -0.46
CA TYR A 291 -17.17 14.17 -0.20
C TYR A 291 -16.85 14.24 1.29
N VAL A 292 -17.81 14.65 2.14
CA VAL A 292 -17.68 14.57 3.60
C VAL A 292 -17.45 13.12 4.02
N ALA A 293 -18.30 12.19 3.58
CA ALA A 293 -18.16 10.77 3.90
C ALA A 293 -16.82 10.20 3.39
N LEU A 294 -16.44 10.53 2.16
CA LEU A 294 -15.18 10.09 1.57
C LEU A 294 -13.96 10.60 2.35
N MET A 295 -13.90 11.90 2.65
CA MET A 295 -12.79 12.49 3.40
C MET A 295 -12.71 11.90 4.82
N LEU A 296 -13.84 11.78 5.51
CA LEU A 296 -13.90 11.17 6.84
C LEU A 296 -13.39 9.74 6.82
N GLY A 297 -13.83 8.92 5.86
CA GLY A 297 -13.40 7.53 5.73
C GLY A 297 -11.89 7.42 5.44
N ILE A 298 -11.39 8.20 4.48
CA ILE A 298 -9.99 8.13 4.04
C ILE A 298 -9.02 8.66 5.08
N ILE A 299 -9.33 9.82 5.70
CA ILE A 299 -8.51 10.39 6.77
C ILE A 299 -8.52 9.46 7.98
N SER A 300 -9.69 8.94 8.39
CA SER A 300 -9.78 8.03 9.53
C SER A 300 -8.99 6.75 9.31
N ALA A 301 -9.06 6.18 8.09
CA ALA A 301 -8.32 4.97 7.74
C ALA A 301 -6.79 5.18 7.70
N ALA A 302 -6.32 6.26 7.07
CA ALA A 302 -4.89 6.56 7.01
C ALA A 302 -4.34 6.87 8.41
N TRP A 303 -5.05 7.68 9.19
CA TRP A 303 -4.63 8.09 10.52
C TRP A 303 -4.61 6.91 11.50
N SER A 304 -5.66 6.06 11.51
CA SER A 304 -5.72 4.90 12.41
C SER A 304 -4.65 3.86 12.09
N GLN A 305 -4.39 3.59 10.81
CA GLN A 305 -3.32 2.66 10.41
C GLN A 305 -1.94 3.15 10.83
N ARG A 306 -1.68 4.46 10.76
CA ARG A 306 -0.40 5.04 11.20
C ARG A 306 -0.25 5.07 12.71
N LEU A 307 -1.36 5.17 13.44
CA LEU A 307 -1.38 5.10 14.89
C LEU A 307 -1.16 3.68 15.44
N HIS A 308 -1.48 2.63 14.69
CA HIS A 308 -1.20 1.26 15.13
C HIS A 308 0.29 0.92 15.09
N LEU A 309 0.77 0.23 16.12
CA LEU A 309 2.12 -0.31 16.13
C LEU A 309 2.28 -1.32 14.98
N GLY A 310 3.26 -1.12 14.09
CA GLY A 310 3.40 -1.86 12.83
C GLY A 310 2.95 -1.09 11.58
N GLY A 311 2.26 0.04 11.74
CA GLY A 311 1.89 0.92 10.62
C GLY A 311 3.07 1.60 9.93
N PHE A 312 3.10 1.59 8.60
CA PHE A 312 4.17 2.21 7.79
C PHE A 312 3.61 3.18 6.73
N VAL A 313 4.48 3.86 5.98
CA VAL A 313 4.09 4.97 5.07
C VAL A 313 3.17 4.57 3.91
N ASN A 314 3.13 3.28 3.55
CA ASN A 314 2.23 2.75 2.53
C ASN A 314 0.74 2.81 2.93
N ALA A 315 0.45 2.89 4.24
CA ALA A 315 -0.90 3.13 4.75
C ALA A 315 -1.54 4.40 4.16
N ASN A 316 -0.71 5.38 3.77
CA ASN A 316 -1.15 6.68 3.29
C ASN A 316 -1.43 6.71 1.78
N ILE A 317 -1.24 5.61 1.05
CA ILE A 317 -1.46 5.55 -0.40
C ILE A 317 -2.89 5.98 -0.79
N PRO A 318 -3.98 5.47 -0.17
CA PRO A 318 -5.33 5.94 -0.46
C PRO A 318 -5.52 7.42 -0.15
N PHE A 319 -4.93 7.91 0.93
CA PHE A 319 -4.98 9.33 1.30
C PHE A 319 -4.38 10.20 0.18
N TYR A 320 -3.17 9.88 -0.29
CA TYR A 320 -2.56 10.68 -1.36
C TYR A 320 -3.31 10.58 -2.69
N ALA A 321 -3.89 9.42 -3.04
CA ALA A 321 -4.70 9.28 -4.24
C ALA A 321 -5.93 10.22 -4.22
N ILE A 322 -6.65 10.24 -3.10
CA ILE A 322 -7.84 11.06 -2.91
C ILE A 322 -7.51 12.55 -2.79
N PHE A 323 -6.41 12.92 -2.15
CA PHE A 323 -6.00 14.33 -2.11
C PHE A 323 -5.43 14.81 -3.44
N SER A 324 -4.79 13.94 -4.24
CA SER A 324 -4.32 14.28 -5.59
C SER A 324 -5.48 14.60 -6.54
N LEU A 325 -6.63 13.91 -6.39
CA LEU A 325 -7.82 14.23 -7.18
C LEU A 325 -8.57 15.44 -6.62
N THR A 326 -8.80 15.55 -5.30
CA THR A 326 -9.60 16.66 -4.75
C THR A 326 -8.89 18.00 -4.81
N PHE A 327 -7.56 18.03 -4.76
CA PHE A 327 -6.78 19.23 -5.00
C PHE A 327 -7.11 19.85 -6.36
N LEU A 328 -7.13 19.05 -7.43
CA LEU A 328 -7.31 19.53 -8.81
C LEU A 328 -8.78 19.77 -9.13
N VAL A 329 -9.69 18.95 -8.61
CA VAL A 329 -11.13 19.21 -8.63
C VAL A 329 -11.43 20.54 -7.92
N GLY A 330 -10.74 20.79 -6.81
CA GLY A 330 -10.89 22.00 -6.03
C GLY A 330 -10.41 23.25 -6.73
N LEU A 331 -9.19 23.24 -7.27
CA LEU A 331 -8.67 24.33 -8.08
C LEU A 331 -9.58 24.63 -9.28
N ASN A 332 -10.09 23.61 -9.96
CA ASN A 332 -11.04 23.79 -11.06
C ASN A 332 -12.34 24.47 -10.57
N SER A 333 -12.91 23.99 -9.48
CA SER A 333 -14.16 24.51 -8.92
C SER A 333 -14.03 25.97 -8.48
N ILE A 334 -12.93 26.31 -7.80
CA ILE A 334 -12.61 27.67 -7.38
C ILE A 334 -12.40 28.57 -8.61
N SER A 335 -11.69 28.08 -9.63
CA SER A 335 -11.41 28.87 -10.84
C SER A 335 -12.69 29.29 -11.57
N LYS A 336 -13.64 28.36 -11.78
CA LYS A 336 -14.92 28.65 -12.43
C LYS A 336 -15.74 29.71 -11.70
N LYS A 337 -15.66 29.74 -10.37
CA LYS A 337 -16.43 30.70 -9.55
C LYS A 337 -15.78 32.07 -9.50
N ILE A 338 -14.46 32.12 -9.48
CA ILE A 338 -13.73 33.38 -9.63
C ILE A 338 -13.96 33.98 -11.02
N GLU A 339 -14.05 33.16 -12.08
CA GLU A 339 -14.38 33.63 -13.43
C GLU A 339 -15.73 34.34 -13.51
N ILE A 340 -16.68 33.97 -12.65
CA ILE A 340 -18.00 34.62 -12.58
C ILE A 340 -17.92 35.99 -11.89
N ILE A 341 -17.01 36.16 -10.92
CA ILE A 341 -17.04 37.30 -9.97
C ILE A 341 -15.96 38.36 -10.27
N SER A 342 -14.82 37.99 -10.89
CA SER A 342 -13.63 38.84 -10.94
C SER A 342 -13.19 39.29 -12.35
N VAL A 343 -12.75 40.55 -12.45
CA VAL A 343 -12.14 41.13 -13.65
C VAL A 343 -10.71 40.60 -13.89
N ASN A 344 -10.03 40.06 -12.86
CA ASN A 344 -8.63 39.61 -12.88
C ASN A 344 -8.46 38.08 -13.03
N LYS A 345 -9.39 37.42 -13.74
CA LYS A 345 -9.44 35.95 -13.87
C LYS A 345 -8.15 35.31 -14.41
N ASN A 346 -7.40 36.01 -15.26
CA ASN A 346 -6.23 35.47 -15.93
C ASN A 346 -5.05 35.30 -14.97
N THR A 347 -4.82 36.31 -14.13
CA THR A 347 -3.81 36.29 -13.08
C THR A 347 -4.05 35.13 -12.12
N ILE A 348 -5.31 34.90 -11.72
CA ILE A 348 -5.66 33.83 -10.79
C ILE A 348 -5.43 32.44 -11.42
N MET A 349 -5.80 32.26 -12.69
CA MET A 349 -5.51 31.02 -13.41
C MET A 349 -3.99 30.75 -13.52
N ILE A 350 -3.19 31.80 -13.78
CA ILE A 350 -1.72 31.71 -13.78
C ILE A 350 -1.20 31.28 -12.39
N ILE A 351 -1.71 31.88 -11.31
CA ILE A 351 -1.36 31.50 -9.94
C ILE A 351 -1.69 30.02 -9.68
N PHE A 352 -2.84 29.52 -10.12
CA PHE A 352 -3.21 28.11 -9.97
C PHE A 352 -2.27 27.17 -10.74
N PHE A 353 -1.84 27.55 -11.94
CA PHE A 353 -0.84 26.77 -12.66
C PHE A 353 0.51 26.77 -11.95
N ILE A 354 0.95 27.90 -11.41
CA ILE A 354 2.16 27.98 -10.59
C ILE A 354 2.03 27.09 -9.35
N ILE A 355 0.88 27.09 -8.68
CA ILE A 355 0.61 26.22 -7.51
C ILE A 355 0.74 24.73 -7.87
N ILE A 356 0.20 24.30 -9.01
CA ILE A 356 0.33 22.90 -9.47
C ILE A 356 1.81 22.56 -9.76
N ILE A 357 2.54 23.45 -10.44
CA ILE A 357 3.97 23.27 -10.73
C ILE A 357 4.76 23.19 -9.41
N CYS A 358 4.52 24.09 -8.47
CA CYS A 358 5.17 24.07 -7.16
C CYS A 358 4.93 22.76 -6.42
N GLN A 359 3.70 22.25 -6.41
CA GLN A 359 3.41 20.95 -5.77
C GLN A 359 4.12 19.79 -6.48
N LEU A 360 4.17 19.79 -7.81
CA LEU A 360 4.92 18.78 -8.58
C LEU A 360 6.42 18.86 -8.29
N LEU A 361 7.01 20.05 -8.23
CA LEU A 361 8.43 20.24 -7.93
C LEU A 361 8.77 19.88 -6.48
N ALA A 362 7.87 20.13 -5.52
CA ALA A 362 8.03 19.77 -4.11
C ALA A 362 8.09 18.24 -3.88
N LEU A 363 7.60 17.46 -4.85
CA LEU A 363 7.61 15.99 -4.83
C LEU A 363 8.76 15.39 -5.66
N ASN A 364 9.75 16.20 -6.07
CA ASN A 364 10.87 15.70 -6.87
C ASN A 364 11.71 14.68 -6.09
N TYR A 365 12.09 13.60 -6.77
CA TYR A 365 12.87 12.51 -6.20
C TYR A 365 13.90 11.95 -7.17
N ASN A 366 14.95 11.34 -6.61
CA ASN A 366 15.94 10.62 -7.42
C ASN A 366 15.42 9.21 -7.74
N PRO A 367 15.12 8.88 -9.02
CA PRO A 367 14.58 7.57 -9.40
C PRO A 367 15.56 6.42 -9.19
N LEU A 368 16.88 6.67 -9.23
CA LEU A 368 17.91 5.64 -9.09
C LEU A 368 17.91 5.01 -7.70
N LYS A 369 17.39 5.70 -6.68
CA LYS A 369 17.24 5.12 -5.32
C LYS A 369 16.26 3.95 -5.27
N ALA A 370 15.41 3.82 -6.30
CA ALA A 370 14.37 2.81 -6.41
C ALA A 370 14.73 1.65 -7.33
N ILE A 371 15.94 1.63 -7.89
CA ILE A 371 16.39 0.61 -8.84
C ILE A 371 17.60 -0.11 -8.22
N PRO A 372 17.54 -1.44 -8.02
CA PRO A 372 18.68 -2.22 -7.58
C PRO A 372 19.84 -2.14 -8.56
N THR A 373 21.06 -2.17 -8.05
CA THR A 373 22.30 -2.13 -8.83
C THR A 373 22.70 -3.52 -9.34
N LYS A 374 23.68 -3.56 -10.24
CA LYS A 374 24.27 -4.84 -10.70
C LYS A 374 25.01 -5.53 -9.55
N GLU A 375 25.62 -4.76 -8.67
CA GLU A 375 26.31 -5.20 -7.47
C GLU A 375 25.33 -5.88 -6.51
N ASP A 376 24.11 -5.34 -6.35
CA ASP A 376 23.04 -5.97 -5.56
C ASP A 376 22.65 -7.33 -6.12
N LEU A 377 22.48 -7.44 -7.45
CA LEU A 377 22.18 -8.70 -8.12
C LEU A 377 23.29 -9.75 -7.91
N ILE A 378 24.57 -9.34 -8.03
CA ILE A 378 25.72 -10.21 -7.80
C ILE A 378 25.78 -10.65 -6.33
N ALA A 379 25.57 -9.72 -5.40
CA ALA A 379 25.54 -9.99 -3.96
C ALA A 379 24.45 -11.00 -3.58
N GLY A 380 23.24 -10.82 -4.13
CA GLY A 380 22.12 -11.74 -3.95
C GLY A 380 22.43 -13.16 -4.47
N ARG A 381 23.09 -13.28 -5.63
CA ARG A 381 23.51 -14.60 -6.15
C ARG A 381 24.57 -15.24 -5.26
N LYS A 382 25.54 -14.47 -4.77
CA LYS A 382 26.59 -14.96 -3.87
C LYS A 382 26.02 -15.50 -2.56
N ILE A 383 25.04 -14.82 -1.96
CA ILE A 383 24.43 -15.31 -0.71
C ILE A 383 23.63 -16.61 -0.95
N ILE A 384 22.93 -16.77 -2.07
CA ILE A 384 22.28 -18.05 -2.42
C ILE A 384 23.30 -19.19 -2.46
N GLU A 385 24.42 -19.00 -3.15
CA GLU A 385 25.48 -20.02 -3.23
C GLU A 385 26.11 -20.33 -1.86
N LYS A 386 26.19 -19.34 -0.98
CA LYS A 386 26.64 -19.54 0.41
C LYS A 386 25.62 -20.36 1.21
N ILE A 387 24.32 -20.04 1.09
CA ILE A 387 23.24 -20.77 1.74
C ILE A 387 23.21 -22.24 1.28
N LYS A 388 23.34 -22.50 -0.02
CA LYS A 388 23.36 -23.86 -0.58
C LYS A 388 24.43 -24.76 0.04
N LYS A 389 25.61 -24.20 0.36
CA LYS A 389 26.76 -24.92 0.92
C LYS A 389 26.65 -25.28 2.40
N ILE A 390 25.66 -24.74 3.11
CA ILE A 390 25.46 -25.05 4.53
C ILE A 390 24.60 -26.31 4.62
N ASP A 391 25.16 -27.38 5.19
CA ASP A 391 24.43 -28.63 5.42
C ASP A 391 23.51 -28.51 6.64
N GLY A 392 22.27 -28.97 6.49
CA GLY A 392 21.22 -28.92 7.51
C GLY A 392 20.25 -27.73 7.38
N GLU A 393 19.42 -27.59 8.41
CA GLU A 393 18.34 -26.60 8.45
C GLU A 393 18.87 -25.19 8.73
N ILE A 394 18.31 -24.19 8.04
CA ILE A 394 18.75 -22.80 8.14
C ILE A 394 17.52 -21.94 8.38
N PHE A 395 17.63 -21.00 9.31
CA PHE A 395 16.58 -20.03 9.58
C PHE A 395 16.97 -18.65 9.07
N ILE A 396 16.18 -18.09 8.15
CA ILE A 396 16.36 -16.73 7.60
C ILE A 396 15.03 -15.97 7.74
N PRO A 397 14.68 -15.47 8.94
CA PRO A 397 13.34 -14.96 9.20
C PRO A 397 12.98 -13.71 8.38
N ASN A 398 13.94 -12.82 8.13
CA ASN A 398 13.68 -11.56 7.42
C ASN A 398 13.71 -11.66 5.89
N HIS A 399 14.23 -12.77 5.35
CA HIS A 399 14.52 -12.96 3.93
C HIS A 399 14.28 -14.41 3.52
N ASN A 400 13.17 -14.98 3.98
CA ASN A 400 12.91 -16.43 3.92
C ASN A 400 12.89 -16.99 2.49
N TYR A 401 12.55 -16.17 1.48
CA TYR A 401 12.58 -16.58 0.07
C TYR A 401 13.99 -16.96 -0.42
N LEU A 402 15.06 -16.46 0.21
CA LEU A 402 16.42 -16.87 -0.13
C LEU A 402 16.66 -18.37 0.09
N LEU A 403 15.98 -18.98 1.07
CA LEU A 403 16.02 -20.42 1.30
C LEU A 403 15.40 -21.18 0.13
N ARG A 404 14.27 -20.70 -0.39
CA ARG A 404 13.60 -21.30 -1.55
C ARG A 404 14.48 -21.25 -2.80
N LEU A 405 15.11 -20.11 -3.08
CA LEU A 405 16.09 -19.99 -4.18
C LEU A 405 17.32 -20.89 -3.98
N ALA A 406 17.65 -21.22 -2.74
CA ALA A 406 18.71 -22.18 -2.40
C ALA A 406 18.24 -23.65 -2.39
N GLY A 407 16.96 -23.93 -2.70
CA GLY A 407 16.41 -25.29 -2.66
C GLY A 407 16.25 -25.85 -1.25
N LYS A 408 16.08 -24.98 -0.24
CA LYS A 408 15.93 -25.36 1.17
C LYS A 408 14.51 -25.07 1.67
N LYS A 409 14.12 -25.77 2.75
CA LYS A 409 12.86 -25.54 3.46
C LYS A 409 12.79 -24.09 3.96
N THR A 410 11.64 -23.45 3.76
CA THR A 410 11.34 -22.13 4.31
C THR A 410 10.68 -22.26 5.68
N TYR A 411 10.83 -21.19 6.48
CA TYR A 411 10.26 -21.07 7.81
C TYR A 411 9.49 -19.76 7.92
N ALA A 412 8.80 -19.57 9.05
CA ALA A 412 7.99 -18.40 9.30
C ALA A 412 8.77 -17.09 9.10
N HIS A 413 8.08 -16.09 8.54
CA HIS A 413 8.65 -14.79 8.24
C HIS A 413 8.63 -13.86 9.47
N TRP A 414 9.66 -13.03 9.63
CA TRP A 414 9.85 -12.15 10.80
C TRP A 414 8.65 -11.26 11.07
N VAL A 415 8.01 -10.70 10.04
CA VAL A 415 6.87 -9.80 10.27
C VAL A 415 5.70 -10.51 10.95
N GLY A 416 5.43 -11.77 10.60
CA GLY A 416 4.42 -12.57 11.29
C GLY A 416 4.79 -12.84 12.75
N PHE A 417 6.08 -13.05 13.04
CA PHE A 417 6.56 -13.09 14.43
C PHE A 417 6.32 -11.75 15.12
N LEU A 418 6.73 -10.63 14.50
CA LEU A 418 6.60 -9.31 15.08
C LEU A 418 5.16 -9.00 15.44
N ASP A 419 4.20 -9.28 14.54
CA ASP A 419 2.76 -9.10 14.77
C ASP A 419 2.28 -9.86 16.02
N LEU A 420 2.80 -11.06 16.28
CA LEU A 420 2.49 -11.81 17.51
C LEU A 420 3.25 -11.28 18.73
N MET A 421 4.52 -10.91 18.59
CA MET A 421 5.39 -10.49 19.69
C MET A 421 4.96 -9.15 20.30
N ILE A 422 4.40 -8.25 19.48
CA ILE A 422 3.84 -6.96 19.92
C ILE A 422 2.41 -7.08 20.44
N SER A 423 1.80 -8.26 20.32
CA SER A 423 0.43 -8.51 20.75
C SER A 423 0.35 -8.97 22.21
N LYS A 424 -0.87 -8.96 22.75
CA LYS A 424 -1.21 -9.57 24.06
C LYS A 424 -1.68 -11.03 23.91
N SER A 425 -1.45 -11.64 22.75
CA SER A 425 -1.93 -12.98 22.44
C SER A 425 -1.22 -14.06 23.27
N PRO A 426 -1.93 -15.08 23.79
CA PRO A 426 -1.31 -16.22 24.47
C PRO A 426 -0.37 -17.02 23.55
N TRP A 427 -0.56 -16.91 22.22
CA TRP A 427 0.28 -17.55 21.22
C TRP A 427 1.72 -17.04 21.21
N LYS A 428 1.96 -15.84 21.74
CA LYS A 428 3.31 -15.29 21.91
C LYS A 428 4.21 -16.23 22.72
N GLN A 429 3.76 -16.63 23.91
CA GLN A 429 4.56 -17.47 24.81
C GLN A 429 4.80 -18.86 24.24
N ARG A 430 3.82 -19.42 23.52
CA ARG A 430 3.96 -20.73 22.88
C ARG A 430 4.99 -20.66 21.76
N LEU A 431 4.93 -19.63 20.92
CA LEU A 431 5.89 -19.45 19.83
C LEU A 431 7.30 -19.19 20.35
N GLU A 432 7.45 -18.38 21.41
CA GLU A 432 8.75 -18.18 22.08
C GLU A 432 9.34 -19.51 22.58
N LYS A 433 8.52 -20.37 23.22
CA LYS A 433 8.94 -21.70 23.67
C LYS A 433 9.35 -22.60 22.52
N ASP A 434 8.57 -22.63 21.43
CA ASP A 434 8.86 -23.46 20.25
C ASP A 434 10.19 -23.05 19.59
N ILE A 435 10.44 -21.72 19.49
CA ILE A 435 11.72 -21.23 18.96
C ILE A 435 12.86 -21.51 19.93
N GLU A 436 12.67 -21.29 21.23
CA GLU A 436 13.70 -21.58 22.24
C GLU A 436 14.07 -23.07 22.24
N GLN A 437 13.10 -23.96 22.09
CA GLN A 437 13.34 -25.40 21.97
C GLN A 437 14.17 -25.74 20.73
N LYS A 438 13.84 -25.18 19.56
CA LYS A 438 14.64 -25.39 18.34
C LYS A 438 16.04 -24.77 18.43
N PHE A 439 16.16 -23.64 19.12
CA PHE A 439 17.44 -22.97 19.30
C PHE A 439 18.35 -23.75 20.24
N SER A 440 17.85 -24.15 21.41
CA SER A 440 18.58 -24.93 22.43
C SER A 440 19.02 -26.31 21.94
N SER A 441 18.23 -26.96 21.08
CA SER A 441 18.57 -28.25 20.47
C SER A 441 19.53 -28.15 19.27
N ALA A 442 20.01 -26.95 18.94
CA ALA A 442 20.85 -26.71 17.75
C ALA A 442 20.24 -27.29 16.46
N PHE A 443 18.90 -27.20 16.35
CA PHE A 443 18.14 -27.67 15.19
C PHE A 443 18.58 -26.94 13.92
N PHE A 444 18.69 -25.61 13.99
CA PHE A 444 19.23 -24.81 12.90
C PHE A 444 20.76 -24.84 12.93
N LYS A 445 21.38 -25.19 11.79
CA LYS A 445 22.83 -25.17 11.64
C LYS A 445 23.37 -23.78 11.33
N ALA A 446 22.52 -22.90 10.81
CA ALA A 446 22.78 -21.49 10.68
C ALA A 446 21.50 -20.68 10.87
N ILE A 447 21.65 -19.49 11.47
CA ILE A 447 20.60 -18.48 11.57
C ILE A 447 21.14 -17.22 10.90
N ILE A 448 20.44 -16.70 9.89
CA ILE A 448 20.84 -15.52 9.12
C ILE A 448 19.84 -14.40 9.36
N VAL A 449 20.34 -13.29 9.89
CA VAL A 449 19.49 -12.19 10.39
C VAL A 449 20.00 -10.83 9.96
N ASN A 450 19.14 -9.82 10.06
CA ASN A 450 19.46 -8.42 9.80
C ASN A 450 20.20 -7.79 10.99
N ASP A 451 20.77 -6.59 10.80
CA ASP A 451 21.45 -5.83 11.86
C ASP A 451 20.55 -5.50 13.07
N ASP A 452 19.28 -5.23 12.80
CA ASP A 452 18.27 -4.81 13.78
C ASP A 452 17.51 -5.98 14.41
N PHE A 453 17.83 -7.22 14.01
CA PHE A 453 17.22 -8.41 14.56
C PHE A 453 17.79 -8.69 15.95
N SER A 454 17.13 -8.17 16.98
CA SER A 454 17.41 -8.54 18.36
C SER A 454 16.38 -9.56 18.84
N TYR A 455 16.77 -10.82 18.94
CA TYR A 455 15.96 -11.82 19.61
C TYR A 455 16.62 -12.25 20.90
N HIS A 456 15.90 -12.09 22.03
CA HIS A 456 16.48 -12.02 23.38
C HIS A 456 17.27 -13.28 23.79
N PHE A 457 17.06 -14.41 23.10
CA PHE A 457 17.75 -15.66 23.40
C PHE A 457 18.56 -16.23 22.22
N LEU A 458 18.67 -15.53 21.08
CA LEU A 458 19.51 -16.00 19.97
C LEU A 458 20.97 -16.18 20.44
N GLU A 459 21.52 -15.15 21.10
CA GLU A 459 22.91 -15.15 21.58
C GLU A 459 23.15 -16.06 22.79
N LYS A 460 22.08 -16.60 23.40
CA LYS A 460 22.19 -17.63 24.44
C LYS A 460 22.71 -18.94 23.84
N TYR A 461 22.15 -19.35 22.70
CA TYR A 461 22.41 -20.66 22.07
C TYR A 461 23.31 -20.60 20.83
N TYR A 462 23.40 -19.45 20.17
CA TYR A 462 24.19 -19.26 18.96
C TYR A 462 25.26 -18.19 19.17
N VAL A 463 26.34 -18.29 18.39
CA VAL A 463 27.42 -17.30 18.35
C VAL A 463 27.49 -16.71 16.94
N LYS A 464 27.69 -15.39 16.87
CA LYS A 464 27.92 -14.65 15.63
C LYS A 464 29.23 -15.12 15.01
N LYS A 465 29.16 -15.72 13.81
CA LYS A 465 30.32 -16.26 13.10
C LYS A 465 30.97 -15.21 12.21
N GLU A 466 30.18 -14.54 11.39
CA GLU A 466 30.69 -13.63 10.35
C GLU A 466 29.60 -12.67 9.85
N ALA A 467 30.05 -11.57 9.24
CA ALA A 467 29.21 -10.72 8.41
C ALA A 467 29.08 -11.30 6.98
N ILE A 468 27.95 -11.00 6.32
CA ILE A 468 27.66 -11.49 4.97
C ILE A 468 28.20 -10.55 3.89
N PHE A 469 28.16 -9.24 4.16
CA PHE A 469 28.56 -8.20 3.23
C PHE A 469 29.47 -7.18 3.89
N ASP A 470 30.57 -6.83 3.23
CA ASP A 470 31.53 -5.80 3.69
C ASP A 470 31.19 -4.40 3.14
N ASN A 471 30.38 -4.31 2.09
CA ASN A 471 29.97 -3.08 1.42
C ASN A 471 28.45 -2.84 1.56
N GLN A 472 27.95 -1.64 1.29
CA GLN A 472 26.51 -1.32 1.29
C GLN A 472 25.79 -1.82 0.04
N VAL A 473 25.62 -3.13 -0.08
CA VAL A 473 24.87 -3.82 -1.15
C VAL A 473 23.71 -4.62 -0.58
N PHE A 474 22.81 -5.05 -1.47
CA PHE A 474 21.70 -5.95 -1.23
C PHE A 474 20.69 -5.42 -0.20
N MET A 475 20.51 -4.10 -0.15
CA MET A 475 19.51 -3.45 0.69
C MET A 475 18.17 -3.40 -0.02
N THR A 476 17.10 -3.80 0.66
CA THR A 476 15.73 -3.47 0.25
C THR A 476 15.55 -1.94 0.10
N ILE A 477 14.54 -1.53 -0.64
CA ILE A 477 14.31 -0.15 -1.06
C ILE A 477 13.49 0.61 -0.02
N SER A 478 12.31 0.09 0.33
CA SER A 478 11.30 0.80 1.12
C SER A 478 11.65 0.87 2.61
N GLN A 479 11.92 -0.28 3.22
CA GLN A 479 12.42 -0.41 4.59
C GLN A 479 13.79 -1.07 4.52
N LYS A 480 14.85 -0.26 4.66
CA LYS A 480 16.25 -0.67 4.48
C LYS A 480 16.59 -1.85 5.39
N ALA A 481 16.71 -3.02 4.79
CA ALA A 481 16.94 -4.31 5.42
C ALA A 481 17.79 -5.19 4.48
N ARG A 482 18.63 -6.04 5.06
CA ARG A 482 19.40 -7.07 4.34
C ARG A 482 19.86 -8.15 5.32
N PRO A 483 20.08 -9.40 4.85
CA PRO A 483 20.74 -10.41 5.65
C PRO A 483 22.18 -9.95 5.94
N GLN A 484 22.50 -9.76 7.22
CA GLN A 484 23.74 -9.12 7.63
C GLN A 484 24.71 -10.10 8.30
N TYR A 485 24.21 -10.95 9.20
CA TYR A 485 25.05 -11.81 10.01
C TYR A 485 24.64 -13.26 9.96
N ILE A 486 25.64 -14.14 10.01
CA ILE A 486 25.44 -15.58 10.18
C ILE A 486 25.79 -15.95 11.62
N TYR A 487 24.83 -16.58 12.28
CA TYR A 487 24.97 -17.19 13.61
C TYR A 487 25.02 -18.70 13.46
N ILE A 488 25.89 -19.35 14.24
CA ILE A 488 26.01 -20.82 14.31
C ILE A 488 25.81 -21.30 15.75
N PRO A 489 25.37 -22.55 15.97
CA PRO A 489 25.23 -23.09 17.32
C PRO A 489 26.53 -22.98 18.11
N LYS A 490 26.43 -22.62 19.39
CA LYS A 490 27.55 -22.76 20.32
C LYS A 490 27.88 -24.25 20.46
N LYS A 491 29.17 -24.54 20.58
CA LYS A 491 29.65 -25.90 20.86
C LYS A 491 29.31 -26.34 22.26
#